data_AF-A0A7C2TEH6-F1
#
_entry.id   AF-A0A7C2TEH6-F1
#
_cell.length_a   1.000
_cell.length_b   1.000
_cell.length_c   1.000
_cell.angle_alpha   90.00
_cell.angle_beta   90.00
_cell.angle_gamma   90.00
#
_symmetry.space_group_name_H-M   'P 1'
#
loop_
_entity.id
_entity.type
_entity.pdbx_description
1 polymer ?
#
loop_
_entity_poly.entity_id
_entity_poly.type
_entity_poly.pdbx_seq_one_letter_code
_entity_poly.pdbx_strand_id
1 'polypeptide(L)'
;MPSILLRVQLIDNHLPQRPLSCPYCGSQILQRWGQVKKSILDTEAFESNISRYRCYDCQRTFRRYPAGVDRAGHSQRIRNLAALSCALGMSCREVGEVFSQLGVPLSRMTVWRDAQELVNRLEMQGQADLLKRYTIDRAYVPNVSRKLGVVLVLNVGAGKPFILGTLDDFNPQSVKAWLEQLVADPSIEITLMGTDMLNRISI
;
A
#
# COMPACT_ATOMS: atom_id res chain seq x y z
N MET A 1 -3.49 24.68 -6.29
CA MET A 1 -3.20 24.07 -4.98
C MET A 1 -2.18 22.98 -5.20
N PRO A 2 -1.10 22.92 -4.41
CA PRO A 2 -0.12 21.86 -4.54
C PRO A 2 -0.79 20.51 -4.26
N SER A 3 -0.48 19.50 -5.06
CA SER A 3 -1.02 18.15 -4.90
C SER A 3 0.09 17.13 -4.89
N ILE A 4 -0.14 16.05 -4.15
CA ILE A 4 0.75 14.88 -4.10
C ILE A 4 -0.03 13.69 -4.62
N LEU A 5 0.56 13.01 -5.59
CA LEU A 5 0.05 11.76 -6.13
C LEU A 5 0.76 10.58 -5.46
N LEU A 6 -0.02 9.69 -4.87
CA LEU A 6 0.38 8.34 -4.49
C LEU A 6 0.02 7.40 -5.64
N ARG A 7 1.01 6.90 -6.37
CA ARG A 7 0.82 6.00 -7.50
C ARG A 7 1.40 4.63 -7.18
N VAL A 8 0.66 3.59 -7.54
CA VAL A 8 1.16 2.22 -7.46
C VAL A 8 1.94 1.84 -8.72
N GLN A 9 3.18 1.39 -8.57
CA GLN A 9 4.02 0.86 -9.66
C GLN A 9 3.70 -0.61 -9.94
N LEU A 10 3.70 -1.01 -11.22
CA LEU A 10 3.48 -2.39 -11.69
C LEU A 10 4.28 -3.42 -10.88
N ILE A 11 3.61 -4.52 -10.51
CA ILE A 11 4.27 -5.63 -9.79
C ILE A 11 5.13 -6.41 -10.77
N ASP A 12 6.38 -6.61 -10.38
CA ASP A 12 7.24 -7.58 -11.01
C ASP A 12 6.81 -9.00 -10.64
N ASN A 13 6.32 -9.74 -11.63
CA ASN A 13 5.85 -11.13 -11.50
C ASN A 13 6.97 -12.17 -11.62
N HIS A 14 8.23 -11.79 -11.44
CA HIS A 14 9.33 -12.73 -11.44
C HIS A 14 9.17 -13.85 -10.39
N LEU A 15 9.65 -15.03 -10.75
CA LEU A 15 9.63 -16.19 -9.89
C LEU A 15 10.40 -15.90 -8.59
N PRO A 16 9.87 -16.34 -7.43
CA PRO A 16 10.55 -16.07 -6.18
C PRO A 16 11.89 -16.79 -6.17
N GLN A 17 12.97 -16.04 -5.90
CA GLN A 17 14.30 -16.61 -5.74
C GLN A 17 14.29 -17.71 -4.66
N ARG A 18 15.09 -18.76 -4.90
CA ARG A 18 15.24 -19.86 -3.96
C ARG A 18 15.74 -19.32 -2.62
N PRO A 19 15.08 -19.64 -1.49
CA PRO A 19 15.56 -19.27 -0.17
C PRO A 19 16.91 -19.94 0.11
N LEU A 20 17.82 -19.21 0.76
CA LEU A 20 19.15 -19.70 1.12
C LEU A 20 19.10 -20.64 2.33
N SER A 21 18.13 -20.45 3.23
CA SER A 21 18.01 -21.22 4.46
C SER A 21 16.55 -21.41 4.90
N CYS A 22 16.34 -22.40 5.76
CA CYS A 22 15.08 -22.67 6.42
C CYS A 22 14.78 -21.56 7.44
N PRO A 23 13.60 -20.92 7.39
CA PRO A 23 13.24 -19.85 8.34
C PRO A 23 13.03 -20.35 9.77
N TYR A 24 12.97 -21.67 9.99
CA TYR A 24 12.73 -22.26 11.31
C TYR A 24 13.99 -22.78 12.01
N CYS A 25 14.97 -23.28 11.26
CA CYS A 25 16.17 -23.92 11.83
C CYS A 25 17.49 -23.50 11.17
N GLY A 26 17.47 -22.63 10.15
CA GLY A 26 18.68 -22.14 9.49
C GLY A 26 19.31 -23.09 8.46
N SER A 27 18.84 -24.33 8.34
CA SER A 27 19.36 -25.31 7.37
C SER A 27 19.31 -24.84 5.91
N GLN A 28 20.36 -25.11 5.14
CA GLN A 28 20.43 -24.80 3.71
C GLN A 28 19.91 -25.94 2.81
N ILE A 29 19.68 -27.12 3.38
CA ILE A 29 19.21 -28.30 2.65
C ILE A 29 17.69 -28.23 2.49
N LEU A 30 17.28 -27.61 1.39
CA LEU A 30 15.88 -27.36 1.06
C LEU A 30 15.46 -28.13 -0.19
N GLN A 31 14.42 -28.93 -0.06
CA GLN A 31 13.76 -29.57 -1.20
C GLN A 31 12.63 -28.66 -1.71
N ARG A 32 12.57 -28.40 -3.02
CA ARG A 32 11.37 -27.80 -3.62
C ARG A 32 10.27 -28.86 -3.63
N TRP A 33 9.28 -28.66 -2.77
CA TRP A 33 8.19 -29.62 -2.52
C TRP A 33 7.02 -29.44 -3.48
N GLY A 34 6.88 -28.26 -4.09
CA GLY A 34 5.86 -28.01 -5.11
C GLY A 34 5.70 -26.54 -5.43
N GLN A 35 4.75 -26.25 -6.32
CA GLN A 35 4.39 -24.91 -6.73
C GLN A 35 2.87 -24.78 -6.76
N VAL A 36 2.37 -23.61 -6.37
CA VAL A 36 0.93 -23.30 -6.42
C VAL A 36 0.76 -21.97 -7.09
N LYS A 37 -0.14 -21.93 -8.08
CA LYS A 37 -0.65 -20.67 -8.63
C LYS A 37 -1.67 -20.08 -7.67
N LYS A 38 -1.55 -18.78 -7.42
CA LYS A 38 -2.48 -18.04 -6.59
C LYS A 38 -2.90 -16.79 -7.34
N SER A 39 -4.21 -16.59 -7.45
CA SER A 39 -4.77 -15.32 -7.92
C SER A 39 -4.57 -14.25 -6.86
N ILE A 40 -4.01 -13.12 -7.28
CA ILE A 40 -3.79 -11.93 -6.46
C ILE A 40 -4.69 -10.82 -6.99
N LEU A 41 -5.48 -10.24 -6.08
CA LEU A 41 -6.30 -9.08 -6.35
C LEU A 41 -5.45 -7.83 -6.28
N ASP A 42 -5.45 -7.10 -7.37
CA ASP A 42 -4.76 -5.85 -7.55
C ASP A 42 -5.54 -4.98 -8.54
N THR A 43 -4.97 -3.85 -8.98
CA THR A 43 -5.49 -3.01 -10.07
C THR A 43 -5.84 -3.83 -11.29
N GLU A 44 -5.00 -4.82 -11.59
CA GLU A 44 -5.27 -5.86 -12.57
C GLU A 44 -5.05 -7.20 -11.86
N ALA A 45 -6.05 -8.07 -11.89
CA ALA A 45 -5.92 -9.40 -11.29
C ALA A 45 -4.81 -10.17 -12.02
N PHE A 46 -3.88 -10.75 -11.27
CA PHE A 46 -2.78 -11.54 -11.83
C PHE A 46 -2.56 -12.83 -11.05
N GLU A 47 -1.92 -13.80 -11.71
CA GLU A 47 -1.52 -15.05 -11.07
C GLU A 47 -0.06 -14.99 -10.61
N SER A 48 0.17 -15.33 -9.35
CA SER A 48 1.50 -15.43 -8.77
C SER A 48 1.88 -16.89 -8.52
N ASN A 49 3.12 -17.24 -8.85
CA ASN A 49 3.69 -18.56 -8.64
C ASN A 49 4.35 -18.66 -7.26
N ILE A 50 3.74 -19.41 -6.35
CA ILE A 50 4.24 -19.61 -4.99
C ILE A 50 5.01 -20.94 -4.93
N SER A 51 6.29 -20.87 -4.60
CA SER A 51 7.11 -22.06 -4.38
C SER A 51 6.95 -22.57 -2.94
N ARG A 52 6.77 -23.88 -2.78
CA ARG A 52 6.77 -24.58 -1.49
C ARG A 52 8.11 -25.29 -1.30
N TYR A 53 8.69 -25.13 -0.13
CA TYR A 53 9.93 -25.79 0.25
C TYR A 53 9.68 -26.66 1.48
N ARG A 54 10.39 -27.80 1.54
CA ARG A 54 10.50 -28.66 2.71
C ARG A 54 11.95 -28.65 3.17
N CYS A 55 12.18 -28.39 4.45
CA CYS A 55 13.50 -28.51 5.05
C CYS A 55 13.80 -29.98 5.34
N TYR A 56 14.99 -30.46 4.99
CA TYR A 56 15.39 -31.84 5.26
C TYR A 56 15.64 -32.07 6.77
N ASP A 57 16.19 -31.08 7.47
CA ASP A 57 16.57 -31.27 8.88
C ASP A 57 15.36 -31.21 9.83
N CYS A 58 14.57 -30.14 9.76
CA CYS A 58 13.41 -29.97 10.65
C CYS A 58 12.09 -30.47 10.07
N GLN A 59 12.08 -30.96 8.83
CA GLN A 59 10.92 -31.51 8.13
C GLN A 59 9.74 -30.53 7.93
N ARG A 60 9.86 -29.27 8.36
CA ARG A 60 8.83 -28.25 8.19
C ARG A 60 8.73 -27.81 6.74
N THR A 61 7.51 -27.44 6.34
CA THR A 61 7.25 -26.84 5.03
C THR A 61 6.98 -25.35 5.17
N PHE A 62 7.41 -24.59 4.17
CA PHE A 62 7.11 -23.16 4.08
C PHE A 62 6.92 -22.71 2.64
N ARG A 63 6.27 -21.56 2.48
CA ARG A 63 5.98 -20.94 1.19
C ARG A 63 6.93 -19.77 0.98
N ARG A 64 7.47 -19.66 -0.22
CA ARG A 64 8.18 -18.48 -0.70
C ARG A 64 7.28 -17.74 -1.69
N TYR A 65 6.99 -16.49 -1.37
CA TYR A 65 6.22 -15.59 -2.20
C TYR A 65 7.16 -14.67 -3.00
N PRO A 66 6.78 -14.25 -4.21
CA PRO A 66 7.42 -13.14 -4.90
C PRO A 66 7.36 -11.84 -4.10
N ALA A 67 8.17 -10.86 -4.51
CA ALA A 67 8.10 -9.51 -3.93
C ALA A 67 6.70 -8.92 -4.09
N GLY A 68 6.21 -8.20 -3.07
CA GLY A 68 4.88 -7.57 -3.09
C GLY A 68 3.70 -8.53 -2.91
N VAL A 69 3.94 -9.84 -2.75
CA VAL A 69 2.90 -10.85 -2.55
C VAL A 69 3.16 -11.60 -1.24
N ASP A 70 2.10 -11.94 -0.52
CA ASP A 70 2.19 -12.82 0.63
C ASP A 70 0.95 -13.73 0.77
N ARG A 71 0.61 -14.11 2.00
CA ARG A 71 -0.55 -14.96 2.30
C ARG A 71 -1.88 -14.29 1.96
N ALA A 72 -1.97 -12.96 1.98
CA ALA A 72 -3.21 -12.22 1.72
C ALA A 72 -3.66 -12.30 0.26
N GLY A 73 -4.97 -12.21 0.01
CA GLY A 73 -5.54 -12.25 -1.35
C GLY A 73 -5.18 -11.03 -2.19
N HIS A 74 -4.92 -9.89 -1.55
CA HIS A 74 -4.50 -8.65 -2.20
C HIS A 74 -2.99 -8.47 -2.10
N SER A 75 -2.42 -7.76 -3.08
CA SER A 75 -1.01 -7.38 -3.05
C SER A 75 -0.68 -6.48 -1.85
N GLN A 76 0.59 -6.50 -1.45
CA GLN A 76 1.07 -5.69 -0.33
C GLN A 76 0.89 -4.19 -0.61
N ARG A 77 1.15 -3.73 -1.84
CA ARG A 77 1.01 -2.32 -2.24
C ARG A 77 -0.41 -1.78 -2.05
N ILE A 78 -1.43 -2.55 -2.44
CA ILE A 78 -2.85 -2.17 -2.25
C ILE A 78 -3.20 -2.13 -0.77
N ARG A 79 -2.77 -3.14 0.00
CA ARG A 79 -3.03 -3.20 1.44
C ARG A 79 -2.33 -2.07 2.19
N ASN A 80 -1.09 -1.73 1.80
CA ASN A 80 -0.32 -0.64 2.38
C ASN A 80 -0.97 0.72 2.12
N LEU A 81 -1.49 0.96 0.90
CA LEU A 81 -2.25 2.17 0.61
C LEU A 81 -3.57 2.24 1.40
N ALA A 82 -4.28 1.12 1.54
CA ALA A 82 -5.51 1.08 2.33
C ALA A 82 -5.25 1.33 3.82
N ALA A 83 -4.18 0.73 4.36
CA ALA A 83 -3.70 0.96 5.72
C ALA A 83 -3.29 2.42 5.92
N LEU A 84 -2.56 3.00 4.97
CA LEU A 84 -2.18 4.42 4.98
C LEU A 84 -3.42 5.33 5.01
N SER A 85 -4.37 5.12 4.10
CA SER A 85 -5.63 5.90 4.08
C SER A 85 -6.35 5.84 5.43
N CYS A 86 -6.37 4.67 6.08
CA CYS A 86 -6.95 4.52 7.41
C CYS A 86 -6.15 5.28 8.49
N ALA A 87 -4.82 5.19 8.44
CA ALA A 87 -3.91 5.86 9.36
C ALA A 87 -3.96 7.40 9.22
N LEU A 88 -4.35 7.89 8.04
CA LEU A 88 -4.58 9.31 7.76
C LEU A 88 -5.94 9.83 8.26
N GLY A 89 -6.76 8.98 8.89
CA GLY A 89 -8.03 9.39 9.49
C GLY A 89 -9.28 8.91 8.77
N MET A 90 -9.17 8.11 7.69
CA MET A 90 -10.33 7.45 7.10
C MET A 90 -10.79 6.26 7.95
N SER A 91 -12.09 6.06 8.05
CA SER A 91 -12.63 4.83 8.60
C SER A 91 -12.41 3.65 7.65
N CYS A 92 -12.34 2.42 8.19
CA CYS A 92 -12.22 1.21 7.38
C CYS A 92 -13.37 1.03 6.38
N ARG A 93 -14.55 1.60 6.68
CA ARG A 93 -15.70 1.60 5.77
C ARG A 93 -15.41 2.47 4.54
N GLU A 94 -14.99 3.71 4.77
CA GLU A 94 -14.69 4.66 3.69
C GLU A 94 -13.56 4.16 2.80
N VAL A 95 -12.51 3.59 3.40
CA VAL A 95 -11.43 2.97 2.62
C VAL A 95 -11.97 1.84 1.74
N GLY A 96 -12.84 0.97 2.27
CA GLY A 96 -13.47 -0.09 1.48
C GLY A 96 -14.31 0.44 0.31
N GLU A 97 -15.07 1.52 0.52
CA GLU A 97 -15.87 2.18 -0.52
C GLU A 97 -14.98 2.80 -1.61
N VAL A 98 -13.94 3.54 -1.23
CA VAL A 98 -12.99 4.17 -2.18
C VAL A 98 -12.26 3.12 -3.03
N PHE A 99 -11.72 2.07 -2.40
CA PHE A 99 -11.01 1.02 -3.13
C PHE A 99 -11.94 0.19 -4.02
N SER A 100 -13.22 0.05 -3.65
CA SER A 100 -14.22 -0.58 -4.53
C SER A 100 -14.51 0.27 -5.77
N GLN A 101 -14.61 1.59 -5.64
CA GLN A 101 -14.76 2.51 -6.78
C GLN A 101 -13.55 2.47 -7.71
N LEU A 102 -12.36 2.22 -7.14
CA LEU A 102 -11.11 2.04 -7.87
C LEU A 102 -10.93 0.63 -8.46
N GLY A 103 -11.94 -0.24 -8.35
CA GLY A 103 -11.94 -1.58 -8.95
C GLY A 103 -11.24 -2.66 -8.12
N VAL A 104 -10.77 -2.35 -6.91
CA VAL A 104 -10.03 -3.30 -6.04
C VAL A 104 -10.74 -3.43 -4.69
N PRO A 105 -11.89 -4.13 -4.61
CA PRO A 105 -12.69 -4.17 -3.38
C PRO A 105 -11.91 -4.79 -2.22
N LEU A 106 -11.99 -4.13 -1.06
CA LEU A 106 -11.35 -4.54 0.20
C LEU A 106 -12.37 -4.75 1.30
N SER A 107 -12.21 -5.81 2.08
CA SER A 107 -13.04 -6.02 3.27
C SER A 107 -12.59 -5.09 4.40
N ARG A 108 -13.55 -4.58 5.19
CA ARG A 108 -13.27 -3.74 6.36
C ARG A 108 -12.29 -4.39 7.35
N MET A 109 -12.38 -5.70 7.53
CA MET A 109 -11.48 -6.46 8.41
C MET A 109 -10.05 -6.55 7.86
N THR A 110 -9.88 -6.59 6.53
CA THR A 110 -8.55 -6.52 5.91
C THR A 110 -7.94 -5.14 6.14
N VAL A 111 -8.69 -4.08 5.85
CA VAL A 111 -8.24 -2.70 6.08
C VAL A 111 -7.86 -2.49 7.54
N TRP A 112 -8.72 -2.87 8.48
CA TRP A 112 -8.45 -2.71 9.91
C TRP A 112 -7.17 -3.44 10.35
N ARG A 113 -7.01 -4.71 9.96
CA ARG A 113 -5.84 -5.51 10.34
C ARG A 113 -4.55 -4.91 9.76
N ASP A 114 -4.57 -4.52 8.50
CA ASP A 114 -3.38 -3.98 7.83
C ASP A 114 -3.04 -2.57 8.38
N ALA A 115 -4.04 -1.76 8.75
CA ALA A 115 -3.84 -0.49 9.45
C ALA A 115 -3.19 -0.70 10.83
N GLN A 116 -3.66 -1.66 11.61
CA GLN A 116 -3.04 -2.01 12.90
C GLN A 116 -1.59 -2.49 12.72
N GLU A 117 -1.32 -3.29 11.68
CA GLU A 117 0.04 -3.73 11.37
C GLU A 117 0.97 -2.55 11.02
N LEU A 118 0.47 -1.58 10.25
CA LEU A 118 1.20 -0.35 9.94
C LEU A 118 1.52 0.47 11.19
N VAL A 119 0.53 0.69 12.07
CA VAL A 119 0.73 1.42 13.35
C VAL A 119 1.78 0.71 14.21
N ASN A 120 1.62 -0.60 14.43
CA ASN A 120 2.56 -1.39 15.23
C ASN A 120 3.98 -1.33 14.65
N ARG A 121 4.13 -1.36 13.32
CA ARG A 121 5.44 -1.24 12.66
C ARG A 121 6.10 0.09 12.96
N LEU A 122 5.34 1.19 12.85
CA LEU A 122 5.85 2.53 13.15
C LEU A 122 6.19 2.68 14.64
N GLU A 123 5.39 2.12 15.54
CA GLU A 123 5.69 2.09 16.98
C GLU A 123 7.00 1.35 17.27
N MET A 124 7.19 0.16 16.69
CA MET A 124 8.44 -0.60 16.84
C MET A 124 9.66 0.13 16.27
N GLN A 125 9.45 1.01 15.29
CA GLN A 125 10.50 1.86 14.69
C GLN A 125 10.71 3.18 15.44
N GLY A 126 9.94 3.46 16.51
CA GLY A 126 10.00 4.74 17.23
C GLY A 126 9.42 5.91 16.45
N GLN A 127 8.55 5.63 15.46
CA GLN A 127 8.01 6.58 14.49
C GLN A 127 6.50 6.85 14.69
N ALA A 128 5.94 6.53 15.85
CA ALA A 128 4.52 6.72 16.15
C ALA A 128 4.05 8.19 15.97
N ASP A 129 4.94 9.15 16.19
CA ASP A 129 4.63 10.57 16.04
C ASP A 129 4.40 11.01 14.58
N LEU A 130 4.85 10.22 13.60
CA LEU A 130 4.56 10.49 12.18
C LEU A 130 3.05 10.48 11.91
N LEU A 131 2.30 9.61 12.58
CA LEU A 131 0.84 9.51 12.39
C LEU A 131 0.06 10.65 13.03
N LYS A 132 0.64 11.35 14.00
CA LYS A 132 0.01 12.50 14.67
C LYS A 132 0.18 13.80 13.91
N ARG A 133 1.09 13.82 12.93
CA ARG A 133 1.53 15.05 12.26
C ARG A 133 0.48 15.61 11.31
N TYR A 134 -0.17 14.74 10.53
CA TYR A 134 -1.21 15.16 9.60
C TYR A 134 -2.40 14.20 9.60
N THR A 135 -3.58 14.74 9.34
CA THR A 135 -4.83 14.00 9.14
C THR A 135 -5.50 14.56 7.88
N ILE A 136 -6.12 13.70 7.07
CA ILE A 136 -6.82 14.17 5.88
C ILE A 136 -8.15 14.82 6.26
N ASP A 137 -8.35 16.05 5.80
CA ASP A 137 -9.67 16.67 5.74
C ASP A 137 -10.36 16.26 4.44
N ARG A 138 -11.52 15.60 4.58
CA ARG A 138 -12.34 15.14 3.46
C ARG A 138 -13.43 16.12 3.08
N ALA A 139 -13.65 17.20 3.83
CA ALA A 139 -14.57 18.29 3.47
C ALA A 139 -14.02 19.17 2.34
N TYR A 140 -13.13 18.62 1.50
CA TYR A 140 -12.61 19.27 0.32
C TYR A 140 -13.75 19.59 -0.64
N VAL A 141 -14.03 20.88 -0.79
CA VAL A 141 -14.97 21.41 -1.78
C VAL A 141 -14.13 22.09 -2.87
N PRO A 142 -14.14 21.57 -4.11
CA PRO A 142 -13.47 22.21 -5.23
C PRO A 142 -13.84 23.70 -5.31
N ASN A 143 -12.85 24.57 -5.52
CA ASN A 143 -13.00 26.03 -5.59
C ASN A 143 -13.29 26.80 -4.28
N VAL A 144 -13.82 26.16 -3.23
CA VAL A 144 -14.01 26.79 -1.91
C VAL A 144 -12.79 26.54 -1.01
N SER A 145 -12.25 25.32 -1.06
CA SER A 145 -11.10 24.88 -0.28
C SER A 145 -9.75 25.40 -0.80
N ARG A 146 -9.70 26.46 -1.64
CA ARG A 146 -8.47 27.01 -2.23
C ARG A 146 -7.40 27.45 -1.21
N LYS A 147 -7.77 27.58 0.06
CA LYS A 147 -6.89 27.92 1.19
C LYS A 147 -6.46 26.69 2.03
N LEU A 148 -6.81 25.46 1.65
CA LEU A 148 -6.57 24.25 2.45
C LEU A 148 -5.40 23.46 1.86
N GLY A 149 -4.20 23.82 2.32
CA GLY A 149 -2.95 23.06 2.23
C GLY A 149 -2.67 22.18 1.00
N VAL A 150 -2.16 20.97 1.22
CA VAL A 150 -1.72 20.01 0.17
C VAL A 150 -2.82 18.99 -0.11
N VAL A 151 -3.22 18.84 -1.37
CA VAL A 151 -4.22 17.84 -1.80
C VAL A 151 -3.54 16.47 -1.98
N LEU A 152 -4.08 15.44 -1.34
CA LEU A 152 -3.60 14.05 -1.50
C LEU A 152 -4.47 13.30 -2.50
N VAL A 153 -3.82 12.77 -3.54
CA VAL A 153 -4.45 12.05 -4.65
C VAL A 153 -3.92 10.62 -4.68
N LEU A 154 -4.81 9.65 -4.83
CA LEU A 154 -4.51 8.23 -4.95
C LEU A 154 -4.71 7.78 -6.39
N ASN A 155 -3.75 7.05 -6.95
CA ASN A 155 -3.91 6.36 -8.22
C ASN A 155 -3.44 4.90 -8.12
N VAL A 156 -4.41 4.00 -8.22
CA VAL A 156 -4.20 2.56 -8.28
C VAL A 156 -4.42 2.11 -9.73
N GLY A 157 -3.34 2.09 -10.52
CA GLY A 157 -3.31 1.52 -11.87
C GLY A 157 -3.69 2.47 -13.00
N ALA A 158 -4.35 1.96 -14.05
CA ALA A 158 -4.74 2.73 -15.23
C ALA A 158 -6.06 3.52 -15.05
N GLY A 159 -6.67 3.43 -13.86
CA GLY A 159 -7.94 4.08 -13.55
C GLY A 159 -7.83 5.60 -13.32
N LYS A 160 -8.98 6.22 -13.12
CA LYS A 160 -9.05 7.64 -12.76
C LYS A 160 -8.49 7.84 -11.34
N PRO A 161 -7.60 8.82 -11.13
CA PRO A 161 -7.12 9.14 -9.79
C PRO A 161 -8.27 9.59 -8.88
N PHE A 162 -8.17 9.27 -7.59
CA PHE A 162 -9.15 9.59 -6.56
C PHE A 162 -8.57 10.60 -5.56
N ILE A 163 -9.34 11.64 -5.22
CA ILE A 163 -8.91 12.63 -4.22
C ILE A 163 -9.23 12.06 -2.83
N LEU A 164 -8.21 11.77 -2.03
CA LEU A 164 -8.40 11.28 -0.65
C LEU A 164 -8.88 12.41 0.27
N GLY A 165 -8.27 13.59 0.14
CA GLY A 165 -8.57 14.77 0.95
C GLY A 165 -7.46 15.81 0.87
N THR A 166 -7.45 16.74 1.82
CA THR A 166 -6.42 17.77 1.98
C THR A 166 -5.71 17.64 3.32
N LEU A 167 -4.42 17.93 3.34
CA LEU A 167 -3.59 18.02 4.56
C LEU A 167 -3.37 19.49 4.89
N ASP A 168 -3.34 19.82 6.17
CA ASP A 168 -3.20 21.17 6.74
C ASP A 168 -1.76 21.70 6.74
N ASP A 169 -1.02 21.46 5.65
CA ASP A 169 0.31 22.02 5.40
C ASP A 169 0.32 22.75 4.05
N PHE A 170 1.06 23.83 3.91
CA PHE A 170 1.21 24.56 2.65
C PHE A 170 2.49 24.21 1.90
N ASN A 171 3.39 23.45 2.52
CA ASN A 171 4.67 23.02 1.95
C ASN A 171 4.57 21.58 1.42
N PRO A 172 4.37 21.38 0.11
CA PRO A 172 4.26 20.04 -0.47
C PRO A 172 5.55 19.22 -0.38
N GLN A 173 6.72 19.85 -0.29
CA GLN A 173 7.97 19.13 -0.11
C GLN A 173 8.06 18.51 1.29
N SER A 174 7.61 19.24 2.33
CA SER A 174 7.52 18.70 3.70
C SER A 174 6.56 17.52 3.78
N VAL A 175 5.39 17.64 3.16
CA VAL A 175 4.40 16.55 3.13
C VAL A 175 4.92 15.36 2.34
N LYS A 176 5.58 15.58 1.20
CA LYS A 176 6.20 14.50 0.42
C LYS A 176 7.25 13.76 1.24
N ALA A 177 8.18 14.47 1.86
CA ALA A 177 9.24 13.85 2.68
C ALA A 177 8.66 13.04 3.84
N TRP A 178 7.58 13.54 4.46
CA TRP A 178 6.86 12.81 5.49
C TRP A 178 6.16 11.55 4.95
N LEU A 179 5.45 11.64 3.81
CA LEU A 179 4.83 10.47 3.17
C LEU A 179 5.86 9.42 2.76
N GLU A 180 7.03 9.83 2.28
CA GLU A 180 8.13 8.91 1.93
C GLU A 180 8.68 8.15 3.15
N GLN A 181 8.67 8.77 4.33
CA GLN A 181 9.02 8.09 5.58
C GLN A 181 7.90 7.12 6.02
N LEU A 182 6.65 7.53 5.86
CA LEU A 182 5.49 6.76 6.28
C LEU A 182 5.22 5.54 5.37
N VAL A 183 5.41 5.73 4.07
CA VAL A 183 5.22 4.72 3.02
C VAL A 183 6.58 4.15 2.66
N ALA A 184 7.13 3.32 3.56
CA ALA A 184 8.38 2.59 3.35
C ALA A 184 8.26 1.44 2.31
N ASP A 185 7.31 1.53 1.38
CA ASP A 185 7.06 0.56 0.33
C ASP A 185 7.53 1.13 -1.03
N PRO A 186 8.59 0.54 -1.63
CA PRO A 186 9.15 1.06 -2.89
C PRO A 186 8.19 0.90 -4.08
N SER A 187 7.12 0.13 -3.96
CA SER A 187 6.10 -0.01 -5.00
C SER A 187 5.10 1.14 -5.05
N ILE A 188 5.16 2.07 -4.09
CA ILE A 188 4.33 3.29 -4.07
C ILE A 188 5.21 4.49 -4.43
N GLU A 189 4.98 5.04 -5.61
CA GLU A 189 5.61 6.26 -6.09
C GLU A 189 4.87 7.49 -5.52
N ILE A 190 5.63 8.45 -4.98
CA ILE A 190 5.11 9.68 -4.39
C ILE A 190 5.59 10.88 -5.22
N THR A 191 4.68 11.51 -5.95
CA THR A 191 5.04 12.53 -6.95
C THR A 191 4.33 13.84 -6.66
N LEU A 192 5.08 14.95 -6.66
CA LEU A 192 4.51 16.29 -6.62
C LEU A 192 3.82 16.57 -7.97
N MET A 193 2.56 16.97 -7.93
CA MET A 193 1.80 17.34 -9.12
C MET A 193 1.65 18.85 -9.24
N GLY A 194 1.72 19.33 -10.47
CA GLY A 194 1.39 20.71 -10.83
C GLY A 194 -0.09 21.03 -10.55
N THR A 195 -0.36 22.30 -10.27
CA THR A 195 -1.70 22.82 -9.94
C THR A 195 -2.74 22.64 -11.06
N ASP A 196 -2.30 22.40 -12.28
CA ASP A 196 -3.08 22.27 -13.52
C ASP A 196 -3.77 20.90 -13.68
N MET A 197 -3.28 19.86 -13.00
CA MET A 197 -3.79 18.50 -13.15
C MET A 197 -5.08 18.23 -12.34
N LEU A 198 -5.31 18.93 -11.23
CA LEU A 198 -6.52 18.74 -10.40
C LEU A 198 -7.82 19.02 -11.18
N ASN A 199 -7.79 19.98 -12.11
CA ASN A 199 -8.95 20.31 -12.96
C ASN A 199 -9.34 19.16 -13.91
N ARG A 200 -8.44 18.23 -14.21
CA ARG A 200 -8.73 17.04 -15.04
C ARG A 200 -9.32 15.88 -14.23
N ILE A 201 -9.23 15.94 -12.91
CA ILE A 201 -9.69 14.88 -11.99
C ILE A 201 -11.15 15.16 -11.54
N SER A 202 -11.56 16.43 -11.49
CA SER A 202 -12.88 16.86 -11.00
C SER A 202 -14.03 16.85 -12.03
N ILE A 203 -13.85 16.22 -13.21
CA ILE A 203 -14.91 16.07 -14.23
C ILE A 203 -15.41 14.63 -14.26
#